data_AF-A0AAJ5MGR5-F1
#
_entry.id   AF-A0AAJ5MGR5-F1
#
_cell.length_a   1.000
_cell.length_b   1.000
_cell.length_c   1.000
_cell.angle_alpha   90.00
_cell.angle_beta   90.00
_cell.angle_gamma   90.00
#
_symmetry.space_group_name_H-M   'P 1'
#
loop_
_entity.id
_entity.type
_entity.pdbx_description
1 polymer ?
#
loop_
_entity_poly.entity_id
_entity_poly.type
_entity_poly.pdbx_seq_one_letter_code
_entity_poly.pdbx_strand_id
1 'polypeptide(L)'
;MQGIEGRQDGVAGGYQAQRQLASTRAMAYIEGVADAGSGARWCGVGQVRPHELVDRVYRYQRGLPAERLQHSAATLVIEALAQAFPCASTP
;
A
#
# COMPACT_ATOMS: atom_id res chain seq x y z
N MET A 1 49.81 14.82 -0.67
CA MET A 1 48.67 15.37 0.09
C MET A 1 47.42 14.60 -0.34
N GLN A 2 46.84 13.82 0.57
CA GLN A 2 45.71 12.92 0.31
C GLN A 2 44.46 13.69 -0.16
N GLY A 3 43.75 13.11 -1.13
CA GLY A 3 42.40 13.50 -1.49
C GLY A 3 41.41 13.18 -0.37
N ILE A 4 40.54 14.14 -0.08
CA ILE A 4 39.38 14.01 0.81
C ILE A 4 38.14 13.74 -0.05
N GLU A 5 38.01 12.53 -0.60
CA GLU A 5 36.71 12.09 -1.15
C GLU A 5 35.92 11.38 -0.04
N GLY A 6 34.83 12.03 0.34
CA GLY A 6 33.98 11.66 1.46
C GLY A 6 33.31 10.31 1.27
N ARG A 7 33.57 9.38 2.19
CA ARG A 7 32.79 8.15 2.36
C ARG A 7 31.51 8.49 3.16
N GLN A 8 30.48 9.00 2.51
CA GLN A 8 29.17 9.26 3.15
C GLN A 8 27.97 8.54 2.50
N ASP A 9 28.17 7.78 1.41
CA ASP A 9 27.05 7.21 0.63
C ASP A 9 26.48 5.88 1.16
N GLY A 10 27.17 5.21 2.10
CA GLY A 10 26.79 3.86 2.53
C GLY A 10 25.52 3.79 3.40
N VAL A 11 25.36 4.74 4.33
CA VAL A 11 24.25 4.72 5.31
C VAL A 11 22.97 5.27 4.69
N ALA A 12 23.05 6.37 3.94
CA ALA A 12 21.91 6.96 3.23
C ALA A 12 21.37 6.00 2.15
N GLY A 13 22.26 5.33 1.40
CA GLY A 13 21.88 4.29 0.44
C GLY A 13 21.19 3.10 1.11
N GLY A 14 21.62 2.73 2.32
CA GLY A 14 20.98 1.68 3.12
C GLY A 14 19.53 2.00 3.48
N TYR A 15 19.24 3.22 3.97
CA TYR A 15 17.87 3.63 4.30
C TYR A 15 16.96 3.72 3.07
N GLN A 16 17.48 4.18 1.93
CA GLN A 16 16.73 4.23 0.68
C GLN A 16 16.36 2.83 0.19
N ALA A 17 17.31 1.89 0.21
CA ALA A 17 17.07 0.51 -0.17
C ALA A 17 16.04 -0.17 0.76
N GLN A 18 16.12 0.08 2.06
CA GLN A 18 15.14 -0.43 3.03
C GLN A 18 13.74 0.13 2.78
N ARG A 19 13.62 1.43 2.53
CA ARG A 19 12.34 2.08 2.22
C ARG A 19 11.72 1.51 0.94
N GLN A 20 12.54 1.33 -0.10
CA GLN A 20 12.08 0.79 -1.37
C GLN A 20 11.59 -0.65 -1.18
N LEU A 21 12.35 -1.50 -0.50
CA LEU A 21 11.95 -2.87 -0.22
C LEU A 21 10.66 -2.96 0.59
N ALA A 22 10.52 -2.14 1.64
CA ALA A 22 9.31 -2.09 2.45
C ALA A 22 8.10 -1.64 1.63
N SER A 23 8.28 -0.62 0.78
CA SER A 23 7.22 -0.12 -0.10
C SER A 23 6.81 -1.18 -1.13
N THR A 24 7.76 -1.85 -1.77
CA THR A 24 7.47 -2.93 -2.74
C THR A 24 6.69 -4.08 -2.10
N ARG A 25 7.05 -4.48 -0.87
CA ARG A 25 6.31 -5.52 -0.14
C ARG A 25 4.88 -5.09 0.18
N ALA A 26 4.69 -3.85 0.62
CA ALA A 26 3.35 -3.32 0.91
C ALA A 26 2.48 -3.25 -0.36
N MET A 27 3.04 -2.76 -1.48
CA MET A 27 2.34 -2.68 -2.77
C MET A 27 1.91 -4.07 -3.25
N ALA A 28 2.84 -5.04 -3.27
CA ALA A 28 2.54 -6.40 -3.69
C ALA A 28 1.48 -7.09 -2.79
N TYR A 29 1.52 -6.85 -1.48
CA TYR A 29 0.51 -7.37 -0.56
C TYR A 29 -0.88 -6.77 -0.86
N ILE A 30 -0.95 -5.46 -1.07
CA ILE A 30 -2.20 -4.75 -1.40
C ILE A 30 -2.77 -5.26 -2.72
N GLU A 31 -1.94 -5.40 -3.76
CA GLU A 31 -2.35 -5.94 -5.06
C GLU A 31 -2.89 -7.36 -4.93
N GLY A 32 -2.20 -8.26 -4.21
CA GLY A 32 -2.68 -9.64 -4.01
C GLY A 32 -4.02 -9.72 -3.28
N VAL A 33 -4.26 -8.86 -2.28
CA VAL A 33 -5.55 -8.78 -1.59
C VAL A 33 -6.63 -8.17 -2.50
N ALA A 34 -6.28 -7.15 -3.29
CA ALA A 34 -7.17 -6.53 -4.25
C ALA A 34 -7.63 -7.54 -5.30
N ASP A 35 -6.71 -8.32 -5.86
CA ASP A 35 -7.01 -9.39 -6.81
C ASP A 35 -7.97 -10.43 -6.20
N ALA A 36 -7.71 -10.88 -4.97
CA ALA A 36 -8.56 -11.85 -4.28
C ALA A 36 -9.98 -11.34 -3.96
N GLY A 37 -10.16 -10.02 -3.82
CA GLY A 37 -11.45 -9.39 -3.50
C GLY A 37 -12.21 -8.79 -4.69
N SER A 38 -11.61 -8.79 -5.87
CA SER A 38 -12.12 -8.12 -7.07
C SER A 38 -13.49 -8.66 -7.50
N GLY A 39 -14.39 -7.74 -7.88
CA GLY A 39 -15.71 -8.05 -8.46
C GLY A 39 -16.75 -8.52 -7.44
N ALA A 40 -16.36 -8.73 -6.18
CA ALA A 40 -17.25 -9.19 -5.12
C ALA A 40 -17.20 -8.28 -3.87
N ARG A 41 -15.98 -7.93 -3.43
CA ARG A 41 -15.78 -7.10 -2.23
C ARG A 41 -15.51 -5.63 -2.58
N TRP A 42 -14.98 -5.38 -3.77
CA TRP A 42 -14.77 -4.07 -4.37
C TRP A 42 -14.78 -4.21 -5.91
N CYS A 43 -14.98 -3.12 -6.63
CA CYS A 43 -15.10 -3.13 -8.09
C CYS A 43 -14.23 -2.03 -8.73
N GLY A 44 -14.00 -2.12 -10.05
CA GLY A 44 -13.16 -1.14 -10.77
C GLY A 44 -11.83 -1.69 -11.28
N VAL A 45 -11.66 -3.02 -11.29
CA VAL A 45 -10.51 -3.66 -11.95
C VAL A 45 -10.42 -3.24 -13.42
N GLY A 46 -9.19 -2.96 -13.86
CA GLY A 46 -8.90 -2.40 -15.18
C GLY A 46 -9.09 -0.88 -15.30
N GLN A 47 -9.77 -0.25 -14.33
CA GLN A 47 -9.98 1.20 -14.29
C GLN A 47 -9.11 1.87 -13.22
N VAL A 48 -8.90 1.19 -12.08
CA VAL A 48 -8.08 1.67 -10.96
C VAL A 48 -6.63 1.22 -11.16
N ARG A 49 -5.67 2.16 -11.09
CA ARG A 49 -4.25 1.85 -11.20
C ARG A 49 -3.68 1.33 -9.88
N PRO A 50 -2.58 0.54 -9.88
CA PRO A 50 -2.00 -0.01 -8.66
C PRO A 50 -1.64 1.03 -7.59
N HIS A 51 -1.07 2.17 -7.98
CA HIS A 51 -0.73 3.24 -7.03
C HIS A 51 -1.97 3.89 -6.40
N GLU A 52 -3.13 3.86 -7.07
CA GLU A 52 -4.39 4.35 -6.51
C GLU A 52 -4.90 3.41 -5.42
N LEU A 53 -4.78 2.09 -5.58
CA LEU A 53 -5.08 1.12 -4.53
C LEU A 53 -4.27 1.43 -3.26
N VAL A 54 -2.97 1.66 -3.43
CA VAL A 54 -2.04 1.98 -2.34
C VAL A 54 -2.43 3.30 -1.66
N ASP A 55 -2.74 4.35 -2.43
CA ASP A 55 -3.17 5.64 -1.89
C ASP A 55 -4.47 5.52 -1.08
N ARG A 56 -5.49 4.79 -1.58
CA ARG A 56 -6.76 4.58 -0.86
C ARG A 56 -6.56 3.81 0.44
N VAL A 57 -5.78 2.73 0.39
CA VAL A 57 -5.44 1.90 1.56
C VAL A 57 -4.66 2.71 2.60
N TYR A 58 -3.72 3.56 2.17
CA TYR A 58 -2.96 4.43 3.07
C TYR A 58 -3.86 5.46 3.76
N ARG A 59 -4.70 6.16 2.99
CA ARG A 59 -5.63 7.17 3.54
C ARG A 59 -6.62 6.57 4.52
N TYR A 60 -7.16 5.38 4.22
CA TYR A 60 -8.05 4.65 5.13
C TYR A 60 -7.35 4.36 6.47
N GLN A 61 -6.18 3.71 6.44
CA GLN A 61 -5.43 3.36 7.65
C GLN A 61 -5.02 4.59 8.47
N ARG A 62 -4.66 5.70 7.82
CA ARG A 62 -4.34 6.97 8.50
C ARG A 62 -5.51 7.57 9.27
N GLY A 63 -6.75 7.22 8.90
CA GLY A 63 -7.96 7.64 9.59
C GLY A 63 -8.42 6.69 10.70
N LEU A 64 -7.78 5.53 10.87
CA LEU A 64 -8.16 4.53 11.87
C LEU A 64 -7.55 4.83 13.25
N PRO A 65 -8.25 4.48 14.35
CA PRO A 65 -7.65 4.45 15.67
C PRO A 65 -6.60 3.32 15.76
N ALA A 66 -5.64 3.46 16.68
CA ALA A 66 -4.47 2.58 16.78
C ALA A 66 -4.85 1.11 17.03
N GLU A 67 -5.93 0.87 17.77
CA GLU A 67 -6.46 -0.46 18.08
C GLU A 67 -6.92 -1.18 16.81
N ARG A 68 -7.51 -0.45 15.87
CA ARG A 68 -7.96 -1.01 14.58
C ARG A 68 -6.80 -1.42 13.69
N LEU A 69 -5.63 -0.78 13.82
CA LEU A 69 -4.42 -1.14 13.06
C LEU A 69 -3.81 -2.48 13.50
N GLN A 70 -4.27 -3.06 14.62
CA GLN A 70 -3.87 -4.40 15.06
C GLN A 70 -4.68 -5.52 14.38
N HIS A 71 -5.71 -5.17 13.60
CA HIS A 71 -6.51 -6.14 12.88
C HIS A 71 -5.78 -6.67 11.63
N SER A 72 -6.31 -7.73 11.03
CA SER A 72 -5.80 -8.29 9.78
C SER A 72 -5.63 -7.21 8.70
N ALA A 73 -4.41 -7.07 8.19
CA ALA A 73 -4.10 -6.13 7.12
C ALA A 73 -4.95 -6.40 5.87
N ALA A 74 -5.19 -7.68 5.51
CA ALA A 74 -6.06 -8.04 4.39
C ALA A 74 -7.49 -7.51 4.59
N THR A 75 -8.04 -7.61 5.81
CA THR A 75 -9.36 -7.07 6.12
C THR A 75 -9.40 -5.56 5.95
N LEU A 76 -8.40 -4.84 6.49
CA LEU A 76 -8.33 -3.38 6.36
C LEU A 76 -8.14 -2.92 4.91
N VAL A 77 -7.39 -3.67 4.10
CA VAL A 77 -7.27 -3.42 2.65
C VAL A 77 -8.62 -3.58 1.97
N ILE A 78 -9.35 -4.68 2.21
CA ILE A 78 -10.67 -4.88 1.61
C ILE A 78 -11.66 -3.80 2.04
N GLU A 79 -11.69 -3.42 3.32
CA GLU A 79 -12.53 -2.32 3.80
C GLU A 79 -12.22 -0.99 3.07
N ALA A 80 -10.94 -0.65 2.94
CA ALA A 80 -10.50 0.55 2.23
C ALA A 80 -10.95 0.55 0.76
N LEU A 81 -10.77 -0.59 0.07
CA LEU A 81 -11.13 -0.72 -1.33
C LEU A 81 -12.66 -0.72 -1.53
N ALA A 82 -13.41 -1.38 -0.66
CA ALA A 82 -14.87 -1.37 -0.68
C ALA A 82 -15.43 0.04 -0.46
N GLN A 83 -14.81 0.84 0.42
CA GLN A 83 -15.20 2.23 0.64
C GLN A 83 -14.85 3.14 -0.54
N ALA A 84 -13.66 2.96 -1.13
CA ALA A 84 -13.20 3.81 -2.22
C ALA A 84 -13.83 3.46 -3.58
N PHE A 85 -14.09 2.17 -3.81
CA PHE A 85 -14.53 1.62 -5.09
C PHE A 85 -15.64 0.58 -4.86
N PRO A 86 -16.81 1.02 -4.38
CA PRO A 86 -17.92 0.12 -4.12
C PRO A 86 -18.39 -0.54 -5.41
N CYS A 87 -18.77 -1.81 -5.32
CA CYS A 87 -19.54 -2.44 -6.38
C CYS A 87 -20.93 -1.77 -6.43
N ALA A 88 -21.38 -1.44 -7.64
CA ALA A 88 -22.76 -1.00 -7.82
C ALA A 88 -23.68 -2.12 -7.29
N SER A 89 -24.59 -1.77 -6.38
CA SER A 89 -25.75 -2.63 -6.12
C SER A 89 -26.48 -2.74 -7.44
N THR A 90 -26.48 -3.93 -8.03
CA THR A 90 -27.38 -4.21 -9.15
C THR A 90 -28.79 -3.83 -8.69
N PRO A 91 -29.50 -2.89 -9.37
CA PRO A 91 -30.89 -2.64 -9.07
C PRO A 91 -31.76 -3.88 -9.30
#